data_AF-A0A2I0STA4-F1
#
_entry.id   AF-A0A2I0STA4-F1
#
_cell.length_a   1.000
_cell.length_b   1.000
_cell.length_c   1.000
_cell.angle_alpha   90.00
_cell.angle_beta   90.00
_cell.angle_gamma   90.00
#
_symmetry.space_group_name_H-M   'P 1'
#
loop_
_entity.id
_entity.type
_entity.pdbx_description
1 polymer ?
#
loop_
_entity_poly.entity_id
_entity_poly.type
_entity_poly.pdbx_seq_one_letter_code
_entity_poly.pdbx_strand_id
1 'polypeptide(L)'
;MPRPSVAELRPVVHPPGVKDRRSGEHWAGRLYMREISLRCDRYLVNTRITPNQLTYLMTLCGVLAAPALLVPGIAGAVLGVVMVQLYLLLDCVDGEIARWKKQYSLGGVYLDRVGAYLTDAAVLVGLGLRAADLWGGGRVDWLWAFLGTLAALGAILVKAETDLVGVARHQGGLPPVKESASEPRSSGVALARRAAAALKFHRLILGIEASLLILLLAVVDQIRGDLFFTRLGTAVLAGIALLQTVLHLVSILASSRLK
;
A
#
# COMPACT_ATOMS: atom_id res chain seq x y z
N MET A 1 -32.23 11.28 9.66
CA MET A 1 -31.38 12.46 9.91
C MET A 1 -31.05 13.12 8.57
N PRO A 2 -31.00 14.46 8.50
CA PRO A 2 -30.57 15.17 7.30
C PRO A 2 -29.12 14.80 6.94
N ARG A 3 -28.79 14.86 5.65
CA ARG A 3 -27.43 14.57 5.16
C ARG A 3 -26.49 15.69 5.60
N PRO A 4 -25.40 15.41 6.33
CA PRO A 4 -24.47 16.45 6.73
C PRO A 4 -23.75 17.04 5.51
N SER A 5 -23.43 18.31 5.60
CA SER A 5 -22.58 19.03 4.67
C SER A 5 -21.11 18.63 4.85
N VAL A 6 -20.27 18.90 3.83
CA VAL A 6 -18.81 18.68 3.95
C VAL A 6 -18.22 19.52 5.09
N ALA A 7 -18.75 20.73 5.30
CA ALA A 7 -18.30 21.64 6.36
C ALA A 7 -18.56 21.09 7.77
N GLU A 8 -19.64 20.34 7.96
CA GLU A 8 -19.95 19.68 9.24
C GLU A 8 -19.16 18.39 9.44
N LEU A 9 -18.92 17.62 8.37
CA LEU A 9 -18.17 16.36 8.45
C LEU A 9 -16.68 16.57 8.70
N ARG A 10 -16.06 17.46 7.92
CA ARG A 10 -14.61 17.65 7.89
C ARG A 10 -13.96 17.83 9.27
N PRO A 11 -14.46 18.67 10.20
CA PRO A 11 -13.82 18.83 11.52
C PRO A 11 -13.86 17.56 12.38
N VAL A 12 -14.84 16.67 12.15
CA VAL A 12 -14.99 15.42 12.91
C VAL A 12 -14.12 14.32 12.30
N VAL A 13 -14.14 14.17 10.98
CA VAL A 13 -13.47 13.06 10.29
C VAL A 13 -12.02 13.36 9.93
N HIS A 14 -11.62 14.62 9.84
CA HIS A 14 -10.22 15.06 9.62
C HIS A 14 -9.74 15.93 10.79
N PRO A 15 -9.47 15.34 11.98
CA PRO A 15 -8.93 16.11 13.10
C PRO A 15 -7.59 16.79 12.72
N PRO A 16 -7.23 17.88 13.41
CA PRO A 16 -5.99 18.63 13.15
C PRO A 16 -4.78 17.69 13.13
N GLY A 17 -3.94 17.80 12.10
CA GLY A 17 -2.73 16.99 11.96
C GLY A 17 -2.90 15.65 11.25
N VAL A 18 -4.10 15.22 10.83
CA VAL A 18 -4.26 13.99 10.00
C VAL A 18 -3.50 14.11 8.69
N LYS A 19 -3.59 15.27 8.01
CA LYS A 19 -2.87 15.57 6.77
C LYS A 19 -1.37 15.80 6.96
N ASP A 20 -0.93 16.06 8.19
CA ASP A 20 0.46 16.42 8.51
C ASP A 20 1.30 15.21 8.95
N ARG A 21 0.68 14.04 9.21
CA ARG A 21 1.40 12.81 9.54
C ARG A 21 2.18 12.31 8.33
N ARG A 22 3.49 12.61 8.32
CA ARG A 22 4.44 12.15 7.29
C ARG A 22 4.53 10.62 7.20
N SER A 23 4.27 9.92 8.29
CA SER A 23 4.39 8.46 8.43
C SER A 23 3.08 7.68 8.19
N GLY A 24 1.92 8.33 8.31
CA GLY A 24 0.62 7.63 8.36
C GLY A 24 -0.28 7.82 7.14
N GLU A 25 -0.03 8.82 6.30
CA GLU A 25 -0.90 9.10 5.15
C GLU A 25 -0.17 8.97 3.81
N HIS A 26 -0.77 8.23 2.89
CA HIS A 26 -0.26 8.10 1.53
C HIS A 26 -0.36 9.45 0.79
N TRP A 27 0.55 9.71 -0.15
CA TRP A 27 0.52 10.98 -0.89
C TRP A 27 -0.77 11.16 -1.71
N ALA A 28 -1.31 10.07 -2.24
CA ALA A 28 -2.58 10.06 -2.97
C ALA A 28 -3.76 10.43 -2.05
N GLY A 29 -3.71 9.98 -0.79
CA GLY A 29 -4.63 10.39 0.28
C GLY A 29 -4.65 11.89 0.47
N ARG A 30 -3.47 12.49 0.67
CA ARG A 30 -3.31 13.94 0.84
C ARG A 30 -3.72 14.75 -0.39
N LEU A 31 -3.39 14.26 -1.58
CA LEU A 31 -3.57 15.01 -2.82
C LEU A 31 -5.04 15.09 -3.25
N TYR A 32 -5.76 13.96 -3.24
CA TYR A 32 -7.13 13.93 -3.75
C TYR A 32 -8.06 13.00 -2.97
N MET A 33 -7.57 11.89 -2.43
CA MET A 33 -8.50 10.85 -1.98
C MET A 33 -9.31 11.26 -0.76
N ARG A 34 -8.76 12.09 0.14
CA ARG A 34 -9.51 12.67 1.28
C ARG A 34 -10.64 13.62 0.87
N GLU A 35 -10.52 14.28 -0.28
CA GLU A 35 -11.60 15.14 -0.79
C GLU A 35 -12.67 14.32 -1.50
N ILE A 36 -12.30 13.18 -2.09
CA ILE A 36 -13.25 12.24 -2.70
C ILE A 36 -14.00 11.49 -1.59
N SER A 37 -13.28 10.96 -0.59
CA SER A 37 -13.86 10.21 0.52
C SER A 37 -14.86 11.05 1.32
N LEU A 38 -14.56 12.33 1.59
CA LEU A 38 -15.53 13.26 2.20
C LEU A 38 -16.85 13.36 1.45
N ARG A 39 -16.82 13.30 0.11
CA ARG A 39 -18.05 13.33 -0.70
C ARG A 39 -18.80 12.01 -0.59
N CYS A 40 -18.10 10.88 -0.55
CA CYS A 40 -18.67 9.55 -0.31
C CYS A 40 -19.30 9.45 1.09
N ASP A 41 -18.59 9.91 2.12
CA ASP A 41 -19.02 9.89 3.52
C ASP A 41 -20.39 10.50 3.72
N ARG A 42 -20.68 11.63 3.06
CA ARG A 42 -21.99 12.30 3.14
C ARG A 42 -23.17 11.38 2.85
N TYR A 43 -22.96 10.40 1.98
CA TYR A 43 -23.99 9.42 1.64
C TYR A 43 -23.97 8.23 2.58
N LEU A 44 -22.82 7.88 3.16
CA LEU A 44 -22.61 6.67 3.95
C LEU A 44 -22.84 6.86 5.46
N VAL A 45 -22.60 8.06 6.00
CA VAL A 45 -22.68 8.35 7.45
C VAL A 45 -24.06 8.09 8.07
N ASN A 46 -25.13 8.30 7.31
CA ASN A 46 -26.51 8.08 7.77
C ASN A 46 -27.02 6.66 7.46
N THR A 47 -26.18 5.79 6.87
CA THR A 47 -26.56 4.40 6.56
C THR A 47 -26.23 3.47 7.72
N ARG A 48 -26.70 2.22 7.63
CA ARG A 48 -26.37 1.15 8.58
C ARG A 48 -25.01 0.49 8.33
N ILE A 49 -24.28 0.94 7.29
CA ILE A 49 -22.96 0.39 6.95
C ILE A 49 -21.98 0.65 8.09
N THR A 50 -21.28 -0.40 8.51
CA THR A 50 -20.28 -0.36 9.58
C THR A 50 -18.87 -0.15 9.00
N PRO A 51 -17.93 0.42 9.77
CA PRO A 51 -16.53 0.53 9.36
C PRO A 51 -15.93 -0.81 8.94
N ASN A 52 -16.15 -1.87 9.72
CA ASN A 52 -15.60 -3.19 9.42
C ASN A 52 -16.12 -3.76 8.09
N GLN A 53 -17.39 -3.51 7.71
CA GLN A 53 -17.91 -3.89 6.40
C GLN A 53 -17.16 -3.18 5.26
N LEU A 54 -16.81 -1.91 5.46
CA LEU A 54 -16.01 -1.15 4.50
C LEU A 54 -14.57 -1.69 4.43
N THR A 55 -13.97 -2.04 5.56
CA THR A 55 -12.63 -2.67 5.60
C THR A 55 -12.61 -4.03 4.88
N TYR A 56 -13.68 -4.84 4.99
CA TYR A 56 -13.79 -6.08 4.20
C TYR A 56 -13.89 -5.82 2.70
N LEU A 57 -14.72 -4.84 2.30
CA LEU A 57 -14.85 -4.45 0.90
C LEU A 57 -13.53 -3.87 0.35
N MET A 58 -12.86 -3.04 1.14
CA MET A 58 -11.53 -2.50 0.87
C MET A 58 -10.56 -3.64 0.58
N THR A 59 -10.46 -4.61 1.49
CA THR A 59 -9.58 -5.77 1.35
C THR A 59 -9.91 -6.57 0.09
N LEU A 60 -11.20 -6.78 -0.20
CA LEU A 60 -11.63 -7.45 -1.42
C LEU A 60 -11.17 -6.69 -2.68
N CYS A 61 -11.36 -5.36 -2.75
CA CYS A 61 -10.87 -4.55 -3.86
C CYS A 61 -9.35 -4.67 -4.02
N GLY A 62 -8.60 -4.64 -2.92
CA GLY A 62 -7.15 -4.81 -2.94
C GLY A 62 -6.71 -6.16 -3.51
N VAL A 63 -7.32 -7.25 -3.04
CA VAL A 63 -7.03 -8.62 -3.52
C VAL A 63 -7.42 -8.79 -5.00
N LEU A 64 -8.52 -8.17 -5.44
CA LEU A 64 -8.98 -8.22 -6.83
C LEU A 64 -8.02 -7.52 -7.82
N ALA A 65 -7.04 -6.75 -7.35
CA ALA A 65 -5.99 -6.21 -8.21
C ALA A 65 -5.18 -7.33 -8.91
N ALA A 66 -4.90 -8.45 -8.24
CA ALA A 66 -4.20 -9.59 -8.83
C ALA A 66 -4.92 -10.16 -10.06
N PRO A 67 -6.16 -10.67 -9.97
CA PRO A 67 -6.88 -11.20 -11.12
C PRO A 67 -7.21 -10.12 -12.17
N ALA A 68 -7.40 -8.87 -11.77
CA ALA A 68 -7.57 -7.75 -12.71
C ALA A 68 -6.36 -7.59 -13.64
N LEU A 69 -5.14 -7.71 -13.10
CA LEU A 69 -3.90 -7.59 -13.87
C LEU A 69 -3.68 -8.75 -14.86
N LEU A 70 -4.40 -9.87 -14.69
CA LEU A 70 -4.37 -11.00 -15.63
C LEU A 70 -5.19 -10.74 -16.88
N VAL A 71 -6.07 -9.72 -16.90
CA VAL A 71 -6.79 -9.37 -18.11
C VAL A 71 -5.80 -8.88 -19.18
N PRO A 72 -5.82 -9.44 -20.40
CA PRO A 72 -4.86 -9.09 -21.44
C PRO A 72 -4.90 -7.60 -21.85
N GLY A 73 -3.76 -7.10 -22.33
CA GLY A 73 -3.63 -5.73 -22.85
C GLY A 73 -3.75 -4.65 -21.77
N ILE A 74 -3.86 -3.39 -22.21
CA ILE A 74 -3.91 -2.22 -21.32
C ILE A 74 -5.10 -2.28 -20.35
N ALA A 75 -6.22 -2.90 -20.75
CA ALA A 75 -7.42 -3.02 -19.93
C ALA A 75 -7.15 -3.65 -18.56
N GLY A 76 -6.35 -4.71 -18.49
CA GLY A 76 -6.01 -5.32 -17.19
C GLY A 76 -5.17 -4.44 -16.29
N ALA A 77 -4.24 -3.66 -16.87
CA ALA A 77 -3.46 -2.70 -16.11
C ALA A 77 -4.33 -1.54 -15.57
N VAL A 78 -5.27 -1.05 -16.39
CA VAL A 78 -6.26 -0.05 -15.96
C VAL A 78 -7.14 -0.60 -14.85
N LEU A 79 -7.67 -1.82 -14.98
CA LEU A 79 -8.46 -2.47 -13.94
C LEU A 79 -7.66 -2.65 -12.65
N GLY A 80 -6.40 -3.04 -12.73
CA GLY A 80 -5.50 -3.13 -11.57
C GLY A 80 -5.35 -1.80 -10.85
N VAL A 81 -5.13 -0.70 -11.58
CA VAL A 81 -5.11 0.65 -10.99
C VAL A 81 -6.45 1.00 -10.34
N VAL A 82 -7.57 0.76 -11.03
CA VAL A 82 -8.91 1.05 -10.48
C VAL A 82 -9.16 0.27 -9.19
N MET A 83 -8.79 -1.01 -9.12
CA MET A 83 -8.93 -1.83 -7.91
C MET A 83 -8.14 -1.25 -6.73
N VAL A 84 -6.90 -0.82 -6.96
CA VAL A 84 -6.05 -0.21 -5.93
C VAL A 84 -6.55 1.18 -5.52
N GLN A 85 -7.10 1.95 -6.46
CA GLN A 85 -7.72 3.24 -6.15
C GLN A 85 -9.00 3.07 -5.33
N LEU A 86 -9.83 2.06 -5.63
CA LEU A 86 -11.00 1.72 -4.83
C LEU A 86 -10.60 1.27 -3.43
N TYR A 87 -9.56 0.44 -3.30
CA TYR A 87 -8.96 0.08 -2.02
C TYR A 87 -8.60 1.33 -1.21
N LEU A 88 -7.82 2.26 -1.79
CA LEU A 88 -7.40 3.49 -1.09
C LEU A 88 -8.57 4.41 -0.71
N LEU A 89 -9.60 4.48 -1.56
CA LEU A 89 -10.80 5.25 -1.25
C LEU A 89 -11.51 4.66 -0.02
N LEU A 90 -11.68 3.35 0.01
CA LEU A 90 -12.38 2.65 1.09
C LEU A 90 -11.58 2.69 2.41
N ASP A 91 -10.25 2.65 2.36
CA ASP A 91 -9.32 2.91 3.50
C ASP A 91 -9.48 4.32 4.09
N CYS A 92 -9.81 5.31 3.25
CA CYS A 92 -10.11 6.63 3.76
C CYS A 92 -11.48 6.66 4.44
N VAL A 93 -12.49 6.09 3.78
CA VAL A 93 -13.89 6.12 4.19
C VAL A 93 -14.12 5.30 5.47
N ASP A 94 -13.54 4.12 5.62
CA ASP A 94 -13.81 3.27 6.79
C ASP A 94 -13.39 3.94 8.10
N GLY A 95 -12.22 4.57 8.12
CA GLY A 95 -11.71 5.35 9.25
C GLY A 95 -12.51 6.63 9.48
N GLU A 96 -12.97 7.30 8.42
CA GLU A 96 -13.81 8.51 8.51
C GLU A 96 -15.19 8.19 9.11
N ILE A 97 -15.82 7.10 8.65
CA ILE A 97 -17.07 6.60 9.20
C ILE A 97 -16.90 6.11 10.65
N ALA A 98 -15.79 5.44 10.97
CA ALA A 98 -15.47 5.03 12.34
C ALA A 98 -15.41 6.24 13.29
N ARG A 99 -14.77 7.34 12.85
CA ARG A 99 -14.68 8.58 13.63
C ARG A 99 -16.03 9.27 13.79
N TRP A 100 -16.79 9.38 12.70
CA TRP A 100 -18.11 10.00 12.72
C TRP A 100 -19.09 9.26 13.64
N LYS A 101 -19.17 7.92 13.50
CA LYS A 101 -20.07 7.08 14.28
C LYS A 101 -19.54 6.73 15.67
N LYS A 102 -18.30 7.13 16.00
CA LYS A 102 -17.56 6.72 17.20
C LYS A 102 -17.49 5.19 17.37
N GLN A 103 -17.37 4.48 16.24
CA GLN A 103 -17.31 3.02 16.17
C GLN A 103 -15.86 2.60 15.97
N TYR A 104 -15.13 2.41 17.07
CA TYR A 104 -13.74 1.95 17.05
C TYR A 104 -13.66 0.50 17.48
N SER A 105 -12.85 -0.31 16.79
CA SER A 105 -12.60 -1.69 17.19
C SER A 105 -11.16 -2.09 16.93
N LEU A 106 -10.56 -2.85 17.85
CA LEU A 106 -9.23 -3.43 17.66
C LEU A 106 -9.21 -4.39 16.45
N GLY A 107 -10.32 -5.12 16.24
CA GLY A 107 -10.49 -5.96 15.07
C GLY A 107 -10.43 -5.18 13.76
N GLY A 108 -11.04 -3.99 13.70
CA GLY A 108 -10.95 -3.10 12.53
C GLY A 108 -9.52 -2.63 12.26
N VAL A 109 -8.80 -2.19 13.31
CA VAL A 109 -7.38 -1.79 13.18
C VAL A 109 -6.49 -2.95 12.70
N TYR A 110 -6.77 -4.17 13.16
CA TYR A 110 -6.06 -5.36 12.70
C TYR A 110 -6.38 -5.70 11.24
N LEU A 111 -7.66 -5.73 10.87
CA LEU A 111 -8.12 -6.06 9.53
C LEU A 111 -7.64 -5.04 8.49
N ASP A 112 -7.59 -3.76 8.85
CA ASP A 112 -7.05 -2.69 8.02
C ASP A 112 -5.60 -2.98 7.61
N ARG A 113 -4.75 -3.33 8.59
CA ARG A 113 -3.37 -3.75 8.33
C ARG A 113 -3.30 -4.99 7.45
N VAL A 114 -4.13 -6.00 7.72
CA VAL A 114 -4.19 -7.21 6.88
C VAL A 114 -4.54 -6.85 5.43
N GLY A 115 -5.52 -5.97 5.22
CA GLY A 115 -5.90 -5.48 3.91
C GLY A 115 -4.76 -4.78 3.16
N ALA A 116 -3.97 -3.96 3.87
CA ALA A 116 -2.79 -3.31 3.30
C ALA A 116 -1.71 -4.31 2.87
N TYR A 117 -1.48 -5.38 3.65
CA TYR A 117 -0.52 -6.44 3.29
C TYR A 117 -0.99 -7.20 2.05
N LEU A 118 -2.27 -7.60 2.03
CA LEU A 118 -2.86 -8.35 0.93
C LEU A 118 -2.88 -7.55 -0.37
N THR A 119 -3.15 -6.25 -0.30
CA THR A 119 -3.20 -5.38 -1.49
C THR A 119 -1.83 -5.27 -2.15
N ASP A 120 -0.79 -4.96 -1.38
CA ASP A 120 0.57 -4.85 -1.92
C ASP A 120 1.04 -6.19 -2.51
N ALA A 121 0.75 -7.29 -1.82
CA ALA A 121 1.06 -8.62 -2.31
C ALA A 121 0.30 -8.97 -3.60
N ALA A 122 -1.01 -8.69 -3.67
CA ALA A 122 -1.83 -8.97 -4.84
C ALA A 122 -1.35 -8.21 -6.07
N VAL A 123 -0.98 -6.93 -5.93
CA VAL A 123 -0.46 -6.12 -7.06
C VAL A 123 0.85 -6.71 -7.59
N LEU A 124 1.79 -7.08 -6.71
CA LEU A 124 3.10 -7.61 -7.10
C LEU A 124 3.03 -9.04 -7.67
N VAL A 125 2.20 -9.91 -7.07
CA VAL A 125 1.90 -11.24 -7.62
C VAL A 125 1.21 -11.12 -8.97
N GLY A 126 0.21 -10.24 -9.09
CA GLY A 126 -0.51 -9.98 -10.34
C GLY A 126 0.40 -9.50 -11.46
N LEU A 127 1.38 -8.63 -11.15
CA LEU A 127 2.42 -8.23 -12.10
C LEU A 127 3.27 -9.42 -12.55
N GLY A 128 3.73 -10.27 -11.62
CA GLY A 128 4.52 -11.46 -11.96
C GLY A 128 3.77 -12.43 -12.86
N LEU A 129 2.50 -12.70 -12.54
CA LEU A 129 1.62 -13.55 -13.35
C LEU A 129 1.32 -12.95 -14.73
N ARG A 130 1.12 -11.64 -14.81
CA ARG A 130 0.98 -10.92 -16.08
C ARG A 130 2.25 -11.07 -16.94
N ALA A 131 3.43 -10.90 -16.33
CA ALA A 131 4.72 -11.05 -16.99
C ALA A 131 5.02 -12.48 -17.47
N ALA A 132 4.43 -13.48 -16.81
CA ALA A 132 4.51 -14.89 -17.17
C ALA A 132 3.70 -15.25 -18.44
N ASP A 133 2.88 -14.31 -18.94
CA ASP A 133 2.12 -14.42 -20.18
C ASP A 133 1.16 -15.63 -20.21
N LEU A 134 0.34 -15.76 -19.16
CA LEU A 134 -0.57 -16.91 -18.96
C LEU A 134 -1.54 -17.17 -20.12
N TRP A 135 -1.86 -16.13 -20.89
CA TRP A 135 -2.81 -16.19 -22.00
C TRP A 135 -2.14 -16.09 -23.38
N GLY A 136 -0.80 -16.04 -23.42
CA GLY A 136 -0.05 -16.00 -24.65
C GLY A 136 -0.08 -17.34 -25.39
N GLY A 137 0.19 -17.33 -26.69
CA GLY A 137 0.28 -18.55 -27.50
C GLY A 137 1.53 -19.40 -27.25
N GLY A 138 2.49 -18.86 -26.48
CA GLY A 138 3.76 -19.52 -26.14
C GLY A 138 3.69 -20.33 -24.84
N ARG A 139 4.85 -20.85 -24.41
CA ARG A 139 4.97 -21.50 -23.09
C ARG A 139 4.97 -20.45 -21.98
N VAL A 140 4.17 -20.68 -20.95
CA VAL A 140 4.18 -19.85 -19.73
C VAL A 140 5.58 -19.80 -19.12
N ASP A 141 6.06 -18.59 -18.88
CA ASP A 141 7.39 -18.35 -18.28
C ASP A 141 7.25 -18.10 -16.77
N TRP A 142 7.24 -19.19 -16.01
CA TRP A 142 7.06 -19.21 -14.56
C TRP A 142 8.13 -18.45 -13.78
N LEU A 143 9.27 -18.11 -14.39
CA LEU A 143 10.29 -17.27 -13.75
C LEU A 143 9.68 -15.93 -13.32
N TRP A 144 8.83 -15.33 -14.15
CA TRP A 144 8.25 -14.02 -13.85
C TRP A 144 7.19 -14.09 -12.75
N ALA A 145 6.40 -15.16 -12.71
CA ALA A 145 5.48 -15.44 -11.62
C ALA A 145 6.23 -15.60 -10.28
N PHE A 146 7.35 -16.32 -10.31
CA PHE A 146 8.24 -16.47 -9.15
C PHE A 146 8.81 -15.12 -8.71
N LEU A 147 9.34 -14.30 -9.64
CA LEU A 147 9.89 -12.98 -9.30
C LEU A 147 8.84 -12.02 -8.74
N GLY A 148 7.62 -11.99 -9.28
CA GLY A 148 6.54 -11.18 -8.72
C GLY A 148 6.13 -11.63 -7.31
N THR A 149 6.09 -12.94 -7.07
CA THR A 149 5.85 -13.50 -5.73
C THR A 149 6.99 -13.17 -4.77
N LEU A 150 8.24 -13.22 -5.23
CA LEU A 150 9.41 -12.83 -4.45
C LEU A 150 9.37 -11.35 -4.07
N ALA A 151 8.97 -10.48 -5.00
CA ALA A 151 8.73 -9.06 -4.73
C ALA A 151 7.64 -8.85 -3.67
N ALA A 152 6.52 -9.57 -3.78
CA ALA A 152 5.42 -9.52 -2.82
C ALA A 152 5.87 -9.95 -1.41
N LEU A 153 6.64 -11.04 -1.30
CA LEU A 153 7.20 -11.48 -0.02
C LEU A 153 8.14 -10.44 0.58
N GLY A 154 9.03 -9.84 -0.22
CA GLY A 154 9.91 -8.77 0.25
C GLY A 154 9.14 -7.56 0.78
N ALA A 155 8.09 -7.12 0.07
CA ALA A 155 7.23 -6.02 0.49
C ALA A 155 6.48 -6.32 1.79
N ILE A 156 5.93 -7.53 1.93
CA ILE A 156 5.29 -8.00 3.16
C ILE A 156 6.29 -7.99 4.32
N LEU A 157 7.51 -8.51 4.12
CA LEU A 157 8.53 -8.57 5.16
C LEU A 157 8.91 -7.18 5.67
N VAL A 158 9.03 -6.19 4.79
CA VAL A 158 9.33 -4.80 5.20
C VAL A 158 8.22 -4.22 6.10
N LYS A 159 6.95 -4.48 5.79
CA LYS A 159 5.83 -4.08 6.67
C LYS A 159 5.84 -4.86 7.98
N ALA A 160 6.03 -6.18 7.91
CA ALA A 160 6.08 -7.05 9.07
C ALA A 160 7.17 -6.62 10.04
N GLU A 161 8.36 -6.30 9.53
CA GLU A 161 9.46 -5.75 10.33
C GLU A 161 9.06 -4.47 11.07
N THR A 162 8.31 -3.56 10.41
CA THR A 162 7.80 -2.33 11.04
C THR A 162 6.82 -2.64 12.18
N ASP A 163 5.88 -3.56 11.95
CA ASP A 163 4.87 -3.94 12.94
C ASP A 163 5.50 -4.72 14.11
N LEU A 164 6.48 -5.58 13.83
CA LEU A 164 7.21 -6.36 14.84
C LEU A 164 7.99 -5.47 15.82
N VAL A 165 8.44 -4.28 15.41
CA VAL A 165 8.99 -3.29 16.36
C VAL A 165 7.94 -2.91 17.41
N GLY A 166 6.69 -2.67 16.98
CA GLY A 166 5.59 -2.37 17.88
C GLY A 166 5.30 -3.52 18.85
N VAL A 167 5.26 -4.75 18.33
CA VAL A 167 5.06 -5.97 19.13
C VAL A 167 6.19 -6.15 20.15
N ALA A 168 7.46 -6.07 19.72
CA ALA A 168 8.62 -6.25 20.59
C ALA A 168 8.66 -5.21 21.73
N ARG A 169 8.34 -3.95 21.43
CA ARG A 169 8.25 -2.89 22.45
C ARG A 169 7.12 -3.12 23.43
N HIS A 170 5.94 -3.51 22.95
CA HIS A 170 4.81 -3.81 23.82
C HIS A 170 5.13 -4.96 24.78
N GLN A 171 5.74 -6.04 24.27
CA GLN A 171 6.21 -7.16 25.10
C GLN A 171 7.30 -6.76 26.08
N GLY A 172 8.17 -5.82 25.70
CA GLY A 172 9.19 -5.23 26.56
C GLY A 172 8.71 -4.12 27.51
N GLY A 173 7.41 -3.81 27.56
CA GLY A 173 6.87 -2.74 28.40
C GLY A 173 7.28 -1.31 27.99
N LEU A 174 7.81 -1.14 26.78
CA LEU A 174 8.25 0.15 26.27
C LEU A 174 7.08 0.93 25.63
N PRO A 175 7.08 2.28 25.73
CA PRO A 175 6.05 3.09 25.08
C PRO A 175 6.16 3.00 23.55
N PRO A 176 5.09 3.32 22.80
CA PRO A 176 5.11 3.35 21.33
C PRO A 176 6.25 4.20 20.76
N VAL A 177 6.75 3.81 19.59
CA VAL A 177 7.87 4.47 18.90
C VAL A 177 7.52 5.94 18.61
N LYS A 178 8.32 6.88 19.12
CA LYS A 178 8.26 8.29 18.70
C LYS A 178 8.90 8.44 17.32
N GLU A 179 8.41 9.34 16.46
CA GLU A 179 8.96 9.53 15.10
C GLU A 179 10.47 9.82 15.11
N SER A 180 10.97 10.53 16.13
CA SER A 180 12.40 10.84 16.34
C SER A 180 13.28 9.62 16.59
N ALA A 181 12.73 8.50 17.06
CA ALA A 181 13.50 7.26 17.28
C ALA A 181 13.93 6.59 15.96
N SER A 182 13.48 7.11 14.81
CA SER A 182 13.89 6.66 13.49
C SER A 182 15.24 7.22 13.05
N GLU A 183 15.89 8.11 13.80
CA GLU A 183 17.16 8.72 13.39
C GLU A 183 18.38 7.77 13.59
N PRO A 184 19.28 7.64 12.59
CA PRO A 184 20.47 6.81 12.70
C PRO A 184 21.47 7.40 13.71
N ARG A 185 22.15 6.53 14.47
CA ARG A 185 23.13 6.93 15.47
C ARG A 185 24.53 7.25 14.91
N SER A 186 24.85 6.80 13.70
CA SER A 186 26.16 7.03 13.06
C SER A 186 26.06 7.91 11.82
N SER A 187 26.99 8.85 11.68
CA SER A 187 27.02 9.88 10.64
C SER A 187 27.18 9.31 9.22
N GLY A 188 27.97 8.24 9.05
CA GLY A 188 28.14 7.56 7.76
C GLY A 188 26.88 6.83 7.28
N VAL A 189 26.17 6.14 8.18
CA VAL A 189 24.89 5.48 7.87
C VAL A 189 23.80 6.52 7.61
N ALA A 190 23.86 7.69 8.26
CA ALA A 190 22.94 8.79 8.00
C ALA A 190 23.07 9.36 6.58
N LEU A 191 24.30 9.49 6.04
CA LEU A 191 24.52 9.97 4.67
C LEU A 191 24.05 8.96 3.62
N ALA A 192 24.45 7.70 3.76
CA ALA A 192 24.02 6.62 2.86
C ALA A 192 22.49 6.47 2.85
N ARG A 193 21.85 6.58 4.02
CA ARG A 193 20.39 6.55 4.13
C ARG A 193 19.72 7.79 3.54
N ARG A 194 20.30 8.99 3.68
CA ARG A 194 19.78 10.20 3.03
C ARG A 194 19.80 10.06 1.51
N ALA A 195 20.87 9.51 0.93
CA ALA A 195 20.95 9.23 -0.50
C ALA A 195 19.92 8.17 -0.94
N ALA A 196 19.78 7.06 -0.20
CA ALA A 196 18.79 6.03 -0.49
C ALA A 196 17.33 6.53 -0.32
N ALA A 197 17.07 7.37 0.68
CA ALA A 197 15.76 7.96 0.94
C ALA A 197 15.38 9.03 -0.10
N ALA A 198 16.37 9.75 -0.66
CA ALA A 198 16.15 10.74 -1.72
C ALA A 198 15.61 10.07 -3.00
N LEU A 199 16.04 8.84 -3.29
CA LEU A 199 15.61 8.10 -4.47
C LEU A 199 14.22 7.48 -4.33
N LYS A 200 13.66 7.41 -3.11
CA LYS A 200 12.30 6.92 -2.79
C LYS A 200 11.92 5.56 -3.43
N PHE A 201 12.90 4.73 -3.80
CA PHE A 201 12.65 3.42 -4.43
C PHE A 201 11.78 2.48 -3.57
N HIS A 202 11.73 2.71 -2.26
CA HIS A 202 10.85 1.98 -1.34
C HIS A 202 9.37 2.18 -1.58
N ARG A 203 9.00 3.24 -2.28
CA ARG A 203 7.60 3.45 -2.64
C ARG A 203 7.18 2.57 -3.80
N LEU A 204 8.09 2.18 -4.68
CA LEU A 204 7.74 1.42 -5.89
C LEU A 204 7.20 0.02 -5.60
N ILE A 205 7.45 -0.53 -4.42
CA ILE A 205 6.92 -1.81 -3.96
C ILE A 205 5.59 -1.68 -3.21
N LEU A 206 5.09 -0.45 -3.00
CA LEU A 206 3.76 -0.20 -2.45
C LEU A 206 2.72 -0.33 -3.56
N GLY A 207 1.54 -0.87 -3.24
CA GLY A 207 0.52 -1.23 -4.21
C GLY A 207 0.07 -0.07 -5.11
N ILE A 208 0.03 1.15 -4.57
CA ILE A 208 -0.38 2.35 -5.33
C ILE A 208 0.65 2.68 -6.42
N GLU A 209 1.91 2.92 -6.04
CA GLU A 209 2.98 3.21 -6.99
C GLU A 209 3.23 2.04 -7.94
N ALA A 210 3.21 0.80 -7.43
CA ALA A 210 3.35 -0.39 -8.25
C ALA A 210 2.23 -0.47 -9.31
N SER A 211 0.97 -0.21 -8.95
CA SER A 211 -0.14 -0.23 -9.92
C SER A 211 0.01 0.82 -11.03
N LEU A 212 0.47 2.03 -10.68
CA LEU A 212 0.71 3.10 -11.65
C LEU A 212 1.90 2.78 -12.55
N LEU A 213 2.97 2.20 -11.99
CA LEU A 213 4.10 1.71 -12.76
C LEU A 213 3.66 0.60 -13.73
N ILE A 214 2.86 -0.36 -13.28
CA ILE A 214 2.34 -1.44 -14.14
C ILE A 214 1.54 -0.88 -15.31
N LEU A 215 0.70 0.14 -15.09
CA LEU A 215 -0.01 0.83 -16.16
C LEU A 215 0.94 1.48 -17.16
N LEU A 216 1.97 2.20 -16.67
CA LEU A 216 2.97 2.79 -17.55
C LEU A 216 3.70 1.72 -18.38
N LEU A 217 4.15 0.63 -17.76
CA LEU A 217 4.83 -0.46 -18.44
C LEU A 217 3.92 -1.11 -19.49
N ALA A 218 2.64 -1.33 -19.16
CA ALA A 218 1.66 -1.90 -20.08
C ALA A 218 1.40 -1.00 -21.31
N VAL A 219 1.44 0.32 -21.14
CA VAL A 219 1.32 1.27 -22.28
C VAL A 219 2.53 1.16 -23.20
N VAL A 220 3.74 1.11 -22.64
CA VAL A 220 4.97 1.00 -23.45
C VAL A 220 5.06 -0.36 -24.14
N ASP A 221 4.70 -1.44 -23.44
CA ASP A 221 4.62 -2.79 -24.00
C ASP A 221 3.60 -2.90 -25.13
N GLN A 222 2.44 -2.22 -25.01
CA GLN A 222 1.45 -2.16 -26.08
C GLN A 222 2.01 -1.50 -27.36
N ILE A 223 2.83 -0.45 -27.22
CA ILE A 223 3.48 0.22 -28.36
C ILE A 223 4.54 -0.68 -28.99
N ARG A 224 5.26 -1.44 -28.16
CA ARG A 224 6.33 -2.33 -28.60
C ARG A 224 5.83 -3.66 -29.20
N GLY A 225 4.69 -4.15 -28.73
CA GLY A 225 4.11 -5.43 -29.13
C GLY A 225 4.67 -6.65 -28.38
N ASP A 226 5.38 -6.46 -27.27
CA ASP A 226 5.89 -7.54 -26.41
C ASP A 226 5.74 -7.17 -24.92
N LEU A 227 6.11 -8.08 -24.01
CA LEU A 227 6.06 -7.87 -22.55
C LEU A 227 7.43 -7.48 -21.96
N PHE A 228 8.34 -6.91 -22.75
CA PHE A 228 9.71 -6.65 -22.31
C PHE A 228 9.76 -5.75 -21.07
N PHE A 229 9.03 -4.64 -21.07
CA PHE A 229 9.06 -3.69 -19.97
C PHE A 229 8.30 -4.19 -18.74
N THR A 230 7.20 -4.91 -18.92
CA THR A 230 6.51 -5.61 -17.82
C THR A 230 7.47 -6.58 -17.13
N ARG A 231 8.20 -7.40 -17.90
CA ARG A 231 9.20 -8.35 -17.37
C ARG A 231 10.37 -7.65 -16.68
N LEU A 232 10.94 -6.63 -17.32
CA LEU A 232 11.99 -5.81 -16.72
C LEU A 232 11.53 -5.18 -15.40
N GLY A 233 10.31 -4.62 -15.38
CA GLY A 233 9.69 -4.06 -14.19
C GLY A 233 9.55 -5.08 -13.07
N THR A 234 9.10 -6.30 -13.37
CA THR A 234 9.02 -7.40 -12.39
C THR A 234 10.38 -7.72 -11.78
N ALA A 235 11.44 -7.85 -12.59
CA ALA A 235 12.79 -8.11 -12.07
C ALA A 235 13.32 -6.96 -11.22
N VAL A 236 13.12 -5.71 -11.65
CA VAL A 236 13.54 -4.52 -10.91
C VAL A 236 12.82 -4.44 -9.57
N LEU A 237 11.50 -4.62 -9.53
CA LEU A 237 10.73 -4.58 -8.29
C LEU A 237 11.11 -5.72 -7.34
N ALA A 238 11.38 -6.93 -7.86
CA ALA A 238 11.90 -8.03 -7.05
C ALA A 238 13.25 -7.69 -6.42
N GLY A 239 14.19 -7.14 -7.20
CA GLY A 239 15.49 -6.70 -6.69
C GLY A 239 15.37 -5.59 -5.64
N ILE A 240 14.50 -4.59 -5.88
CA ILE A 240 14.22 -3.51 -4.94
C ILE A 240 13.63 -4.06 -3.63
N ALA A 241 12.65 -4.97 -3.71
CA ALA A 241 12.00 -5.55 -2.54
C ALA A 241 13.00 -6.33 -1.66
N LEU A 242 13.81 -7.19 -2.27
CA LEU A 242 14.84 -7.96 -1.55
C LEU A 242 15.88 -7.06 -0.88
N LEU A 243 16.40 -6.08 -1.63
CA LEU A 243 17.36 -5.12 -1.09
C LEU A 243 16.76 -4.37 0.12
N GLN A 244 15.48 -4.00 0.03
CA GLN A 244 14.81 -3.27 1.09
C GLN A 244 14.52 -4.10 2.33
N THR A 245 14.17 -5.37 2.20
CA THR A 245 14.04 -6.26 3.36
C THR A 245 15.33 -6.23 4.18
N VAL A 246 16.49 -6.40 3.53
CA VAL A 246 17.79 -6.37 4.22
C VAL A 246 18.11 -4.99 4.80
N LEU A 247 17.98 -3.93 4.01
CA LEU A 247 18.30 -2.57 4.47
C LEU A 247 17.38 -2.09 5.60
N HIS A 248 16.10 -2.45 5.56
CA HIS A 248 15.13 -2.07 6.56
C HIS A 248 15.37 -2.82 7.88
N LEU A 249 15.65 -4.12 7.82
CA LEU A 249 16.08 -4.91 8.98
C LEU A 249 17.31 -4.31 9.65
N VAL A 250 18.38 -4.06 8.89
CA VAL A 250 19.60 -3.43 9.41
C VAL A 250 19.31 -2.06 10.01
N SER A 251 18.46 -1.27 9.36
CA SER A 251 18.07 0.05 9.87
C SER A 251 17.32 -0.03 11.20
N ILE A 252 16.46 -1.03 11.40
CA ILE A 252 15.75 -1.22 12.67
C ILE A 252 16.76 -1.56 13.77
N LEU A 253 17.59 -2.57 13.54
CA LEU A 253 18.58 -3.06 14.52
C LEU A 253 19.63 -2.00 14.89
N ALA A 254 19.99 -1.13 13.94
CA ALA A 254 20.95 -0.04 14.17
C ALA A 254 20.34 1.24 14.80
N SER A 255 19.01 1.31 14.92
CA SER A 255 18.30 2.50 15.43
C SER A 255 17.94 2.40 16.93
N SER A 256 17.40 3.47 17.51
CA SER A 256 16.82 3.43 18.85
C SER A 256 15.38 2.90 18.88
N ARG A 257 14.86 2.36 17.78
CA ARG A 257 13.49 1.84 17.70
C ARG A 257 13.22 0.68 18.66
N LEU A 258 14.23 -0.12 18.99
CA LEU A 258 14.13 -1.24 19.94
C LEU A 258 14.68 -0.92 21.34
N LYS A 259 15.04 0.34 21.61
CA LYS A 259 15.60 0.80 22.88
C LYS A 259 14.65 1.76 23.60
#